data_AF-A0A7X5ZXJ7-F1
#
_entry.id   AF-A0A7X5ZXJ7-F1
#
_cell.length_a   1.000
_cell.length_b   1.000
_cell.length_c   1.000
_cell.angle_alpha   90.00
_cell.angle_beta   90.00
_cell.angle_gamma   90.00
#
_symmetry.space_group_name_H-M   'P 1'
#
loop_
_entity.id
_entity.type
_entity.pdbx_description
1 polymer ?
#
loop_
_entity_poly.entity_id
_entity_poly.type
_entity_poly.pdbx_seq_one_letter_code
_entity_poly.pdbx_strand_id
1 'polypeptide(L)'
;MGPCEDGCPQHILDLLTPTDKEHALDWRRRCAENLKRRSRKVADGDRIRLEQPVTFSDGHVGQEFIVEKQGRRVTLRDPETRGRYRISRLMERQWRIVPTTKTHKTIFA
;
A
#
# COMPACT_ATOMS: atom_id res chain seq x y z
N MET A 1 17.95 7.18 -8.95
CA MET A 1 17.70 6.44 -7.71
C MET A 1 16.45 5.58 -7.89
N GLY A 2 16.60 4.25 -7.92
CA GLY A 2 15.57 3.27 -8.28
C GLY A 2 14.98 2.55 -7.08
N PRO A 3 13.84 1.84 -7.25
CA PRO A 3 13.05 1.25 -6.17
C PRO A 3 13.75 0.15 -5.33
N CYS A 4 15.00 -0.18 -5.63
CA CYS A 4 15.79 -1.17 -4.91
C CYS A 4 16.68 -0.55 -3.81
N GLU A 5 16.95 0.74 -3.87
CA GLU A 5 17.92 1.39 -2.97
C GLU A 5 17.42 1.48 -1.53
N ASP A 6 16.10 1.42 -1.33
CA ASP A 6 15.45 1.52 -0.02
C ASP A 6 14.97 0.16 0.49
N GLY A 7 15.49 -0.94 -0.08
CA GLY A 7 15.08 -2.31 0.20
C GLY A 7 15.75 -2.97 1.42
N CYS A 8 16.54 -2.21 2.20
CA CYS A 8 17.32 -2.75 3.31
C CYS A 8 16.42 -3.38 4.39
N PRO A 9 16.69 -4.63 4.81
CA PRO A 9 15.92 -5.29 5.87
C PRO A 9 16.27 -4.72 7.26
N GLN A 10 15.33 -4.82 8.21
CA GLN A 10 15.47 -4.26 9.56
C GLN A 10 16.75 -4.73 10.28
N HIS A 11 17.06 -6.03 10.23
CA HIS A 11 18.24 -6.57 10.92
C HIS A 11 19.57 -5.98 10.42
N ILE A 12 19.66 -5.56 9.15
CA ILE A 12 20.87 -4.88 8.66
C ILE A 12 20.91 -3.46 9.20
N LEU A 13 19.78 -2.74 9.23
CA LEU A 13 19.72 -1.39 9.83
C LEU A 13 20.15 -1.40 11.29
N ASP A 14 19.76 -2.44 12.04
CA ASP A 14 20.07 -2.60 13.46
C ASP A 14 21.57 -2.86 13.74
N LEU A 15 22.31 -3.40 12.75
CA LEU A 15 23.74 -3.67 12.85
C LEU A 15 24.62 -2.45 12.52
N LEU A 16 24.03 -1.37 12.00
CA LEU A 16 24.80 -0.22 11.57
C LEU A 16 25.24 0.62 12.77
N THR A 17 26.52 0.96 12.82
CA THR A 17 27.05 1.88 13.83
C THR A 17 26.46 3.29 13.66
N PRO A 18 26.39 4.09 14.73
CA PRO A 18 26.04 5.51 14.64
C PRO A 18 26.93 6.25 13.64
N THR A 19 26.35 7.20 12.91
CA THR A 19 27.07 8.02 11.92
C THR A 19 26.42 9.38 11.76
N ASP A 20 27.24 10.42 11.57
CA ASP A 20 26.77 11.80 11.30
C ASP A 20 26.68 12.12 9.81
N LYS A 21 26.97 11.14 8.95
CA LYS A 21 26.90 11.30 7.49
C LYS A 21 25.45 11.47 7.05
N GLU A 22 25.09 12.65 6.58
CA GLU A 22 23.71 13.01 6.19
C GLU A 22 23.10 12.03 5.17
N HIS A 23 23.86 11.63 4.14
CA HIS A 23 23.39 10.67 3.13
C HIS A 23 23.07 9.29 3.73
N ALA A 24 23.85 8.85 4.73
CA ALA A 24 23.62 7.56 5.38
C ALA A 24 22.39 7.62 6.28
N LEU A 25 22.17 8.75 6.97
CA LEU A 25 20.97 8.98 7.77
C LEU A 25 19.72 9.06 6.89
N ASP A 26 19.78 9.78 5.76
CA ASP A 26 18.68 9.85 4.80
C ASP A 26 18.31 8.45 4.27
N TRP A 27 19.32 7.68 3.84
CA TRP A 27 19.10 6.32 3.36
C TRP A 27 18.47 5.40 4.42
N ARG A 28 18.93 5.47 5.69
CA ARG A 28 18.32 4.72 6.80
C ARG A 28 16.85 5.12 7.01
N ARG A 29 16.54 6.42 6.95
CA ARG A 29 15.15 6.92 7.04
C ARG A 29 14.28 6.36 5.91
N ARG A 30 14.76 6.40 4.67
CA ARG A 30 14.04 5.86 3.51
C ARG A 30 13.79 4.35 3.64
N CYS A 31 14.80 3.58 4.11
CA CYS A 31 14.65 2.16 4.37
C CYS A 31 13.62 1.86 5.48
N ALA A 32 13.68 2.60 6.60
CA ALA A 32 12.75 2.44 7.71
C ALA A 32 11.29 2.72 7.29
N GLU A 33 11.08 3.79 6.51
CA GLU A 33 9.77 4.12 5.95
C GLU A 33 9.25 3.04 4.99
N ASN A 34 10.13 2.47 4.15
CA ASN A 34 9.76 1.35 3.28
C ASN A 34 9.38 0.10 4.08
N LEU A 35 10.12 -0.23 5.14
CA LEU A 35 9.79 -1.36 6.04
C LEU A 35 8.44 -1.14 6.72
N LYS A 36 8.17 0.07 7.21
CA LYS A 36 6.88 0.45 7.80
C LYS A 36 5.73 0.31 6.80
N ARG A 37 5.95 0.68 5.53
CA ARG A 37 4.95 0.48 4.46
C ARG A 37 4.69 -1.01 4.21
N ARG A 38 5.75 -1.82 4.16
CA ARG A 38 5.67 -3.27 3.91
C ARG A 38 5.11 -4.08 5.07
N SER A 39 5.24 -3.60 6.30
CA SER A 39 4.71 -4.27 7.50
C SER A 39 3.22 -4.05 7.71
N ARG A 40 2.59 -3.09 6.99
CA ARG A 40 1.15 -2.88 7.02
C ARG A 40 0.43 -4.17 6.66
N LYS A 41 -0.56 -4.52 7.48
CA LYS A 41 -1.45 -5.65 7.22
C LYS A 41 -2.69 -5.15 6.51
N VAL A 42 -3.16 -5.94 5.58
CA VAL A 42 -4.46 -5.78 4.94
C VAL A 42 -5.20 -7.10 5.08
N ALA A 43 -6.47 -7.06 5.43
CA ALA A 43 -7.33 -8.24 5.53
C ALA A 43 -8.07 -8.49 4.21
N ASP A 44 -8.68 -9.66 4.10
CA ASP A 44 -9.67 -9.89 3.06
C ASP A 44 -10.91 -9.03 3.32
N GLY A 45 -11.47 -8.41 2.28
CA GLY A 45 -12.60 -7.51 2.36
C GLY A 45 -12.29 -6.06 2.74
N ASP A 46 -11.04 -5.74 3.11
CA ASP A 46 -10.64 -4.37 3.43
C ASP A 46 -10.78 -3.45 2.21
N ARG A 47 -11.34 -2.26 2.41
CA ARG A 47 -11.34 -1.22 1.39
C ARG A 47 -10.10 -0.36 1.56
N ILE A 48 -9.24 -0.32 0.55
CA ILE A 48 -8.05 0.52 0.52
C ILE A 48 -8.24 1.66 -0.48
N ARG A 49 -7.72 2.83 -0.13
CA ARG A 49 -7.57 3.97 -1.03
C ARG A 49 -6.10 4.27 -1.22
N LEU A 50 -5.67 4.24 -2.48
CA LEU A 50 -4.34 4.69 -2.88
C LEU A 50 -4.28 6.22 -2.78
N GLU A 51 -3.12 6.75 -2.41
CA GLU A 51 -2.93 8.20 -2.37
C GLU A 51 -3.04 8.81 -3.77
N GLN A 52 -2.44 8.16 -4.76
CA GLN A 52 -2.53 8.53 -6.18
C GLN A 52 -3.36 7.50 -6.95
N PRO A 53 -4.19 7.95 -7.92
CA PRO A 53 -4.93 7.04 -8.79
C PRO A 53 -3.97 6.18 -9.62
N VAL A 54 -4.41 4.97 -9.97
CA VAL A 54 -3.64 4.03 -10.78
C VAL A 54 -4.38 3.74 -12.07
N THR A 55 -3.68 3.93 -13.19
CA THR A 55 -4.12 3.54 -14.51
C THR A 55 -3.71 2.09 -14.78
N PHE A 56 -4.67 1.27 -15.15
CA PHE A 56 -4.46 -0.11 -15.56
C PHE A 56 -4.38 -0.25 -17.08
N SER A 57 -3.91 -1.40 -17.55
CA SER A 57 -3.69 -1.67 -18.98
C SER A 57 -4.96 -1.70 -19.82
N ASP A 58 -6.13 -1.86 -19.20
CA ASP A 58 -7.46 -1.78 -19.84
C ASP A 58 -7.98 -0.34 -19.94
N GLY A 59 -7.19 0.65 -19.51
CA GLY A 59 -7.59 2.06 -19.48
C GLY A 59 -8.38 2.46 -18.24
N HIS A 60 -8.68 1.52 -17.34
CA HIS A 60 -9.36 1.84 -16.09
C HIS A 60 -8.45 2.66 -15.18
N VAL A 61 -8.98 3.75 -14.62
CA VAL A 61 -8.30 4.58 -13.62
C VAL A 61 -9.07 4.46 -12.31
N GLY A 62 -8.44 3.83 -11.32
CA GLY A 62 -9.07 3.62 -10.01
C GLY A 62 -8.17 4.09 -8.87
N GLN A 63 -8.80 4.58 -7.80
CA GLN A 63 -8.10 5.01 -6.58
C GLN A 63 -8.50 4.16 -5.37
N GLU A 64 -9.70 3.58 -5.37
CA GLU A 64 -10.25 2.80 -4.28
C GLU A 64 -10.54 1.38 -4.70
N PHE A 65 -10.14 0.42 -3.89
CA PHE A 65 -10.31 -0.99 -4.18
C PHE A 65 -10.66 -1.78 -2.93
N ILE A 66 -11.37 -2.88 -3.13
CA ILE A 66 -11.63 -3.89 -2.11
C ILE A 66 -10.57 -4.99 -2.25
N VAL A 67 -9.93 -5.35 -1.15
CA VAL A 67 -8.92 -6.41 -1.14
C VAL A 67 -9.60 -7.77 -1.14
N GLU A 68 -9.25 -8.60 -2.13
CA GLU A 68 -9.64 -10.00 -2.21
C GLU A 68 -8.38 -10.87 -2.07
N LYS A 69 -8.30 -11.65 -1.00
CA LYS A 69 -7.22 -12.60 -0.76
C LYS A 69 -7.63 -14.00 -1.22
N GLN A 70 -6.77 -14.62 -2.02
CA GLN A 70 -6.86 -16.03 -2.40
C GLN A 70 -5.57 -16.73 -2.00
N GLY A 71 -5.57 -17.29 -0.79
CA GLY A 71 -4.36 -17.84 -0.17
C GLY A 71 -3.26 -16.78 -0.03
N ARG A 72 -2.13 -16.96 -0.72
CA ARG A 72 -1.02 -16.00 -0.75
C ARG A 72 -1.22 -14.84 -1.72
N ARG A 73 -2.19 -14.94 -2.64
CA ARG A 73 -2.41 -13.94 -3.69
C ARG A 73 -3.34 -12.84 -3.19
N VAL A 74 -2.95 -11.60 -3.41
CA VAL A 74 -3.78 -10.41 -3.16
C VAL A 74 -4.24 -9.87 -4.51
N THR A 75 -5.55 -9.77 -4.68
CA THR A 75 -6.22 -9.17 -5.84
C THR A 75 -7.05 -8.00 -5.34
N LEU A 76 -7.28 -7.02 -6.19
CA LEU A 76 -8.06 -5.83 -5.89
C LEU A 76 -9.32 -5.85 -6.74
N ARG A 77 -10.48 -5.69 -6.12
CA ARG A 77 -11.74 -5.54 -6.84
C ARG A 77 -12.17 -4.09 -6.79
N ASP A 78 -12.48 -3.53 -7.95
CA ASP A 78 -13.08 -2.21 -8.03
C ASP A 78 -14.51 -2.24 -7.46
N PRO A 79 -14.89 -1.30 -6.57
CA PRO A 79 -16.19 -1.31 -5.92
C PRO A 79 -17.36 -1.00 -6.88
N GLU A 80 -17.11 -0.30 -7.99
CA GLU A 80 -18.15 0.19 -8.92
C GLU A 80 -18.34 -0.75 -10.10
N THR A 81 -17.26 -0.98 -10.85
CA THR A 81 -17.21 -1.81 -12.06
C THR A 81 -17.13 -3.31 -11.77
N ARG A 82 -16.78 -3.68 -10.53
CA ARG A 82 -16.47 -5.06 -10.11
C ARG A 82 -15.31 -5.71 -10.86
N GLY A 83 -14.53 -4.91 -11.62
CA GLY A 83 -13.31 -5.36 -12.28
C GLY A 83 -12.28 -5.86 -11.28
N ARG A 84 -11.50 -6.87 -11.66
CA ARG A 84 -10.42 -7.41 -10.82
C ARG A 84 -9.08 -7.00 -11.36
N TYR A 85 -8.27 -6.43 -10.49
CA TYR A 85 -7.01 -5.81 -10.79
C TYR A 85 -5.90 -6.36 -9.90
N ARG A 86 -4.67 -6.33 -10.41
CA ARG A 86 -3.48 -6.64 -9.63
C ARG A 86 -2.54 -5.45 -9.67
N ILE A 87 -2.19 -4.94 -8.49
CA ILE A 87 -1.17 -3.92 -8.36
C ILE A 87 0.12 -4.57 -7.86
N SER A 88 1.16 -4.55 -8.69
CA SER A 88 2.49 -4.97 -8.30
C SER A 88 3.01 -4.13 -7.13
N ARG A 89 3.67 -4.80 -6.18
CA ARG A 89 4.27 -4.16 -4.99
C ARG A 89 3.27 -3.26 -4.24
N LEU A 90 2.02 -3.70 -4.11
CA LEU A 90 0.96 -2.96 -3.41
C LEU A 90 1.40 -2.44 -2.04
N MET A 91 2.13 -3.27 -1.27
CA MET A 91 2.60 -2.90 0.07
C MET A 91 3.68 -1.80 0.08
N GLU A 92 4.32 -1.50 -1.06
CA GLU A 92 5.28 -0.39 -1.18
C GLU A 92 4.58 0.93 -1.54
N ARG A 93 3.34 0.88 -2.05
CA ARG A 93 2.58 2.08 -2.42
C ARG A 93 1.98 2.78 -1.21
N GLN A 94 1.80 4.09 -1.29
CA GLN A 94 1.02 4.83 -0.29
C GLN A 94 -0.47 4.53 -0.46
N TRP A 95 -1.05 3.94 0.58
CA TRP A 95 -2.47 3.60 0.66
C TRP A 95 -2.90 3.57 2.12
N ARG A 96 -4.19 3.78 2.32
CA ARG A 96 -4.84 3.81 3.63
C ARG A 96 -6.12 3.00 3.60
N ILE A 97 -6.43 2.33 4.69
CA ILE A 97 -7.71 1.62 4.85
C ILE A 97 -8.79 2.68 4.99
N VAL A 98 -9.81 2.62 4.14
CA VAL A 98 -10.99 3.46 4.24
C VAL A 98 -12.02 2.67 5.04
N PRO A 99 -12.46 3.17 6.21
CA PRO A 99 -13.55 2.55 6.92
C PRO A 99 -14.77 2.56 6.00
N THR A 100 -15.40 1.40 5.81
CA THR A 100 -16.68 1.34 5.11
C THR A 100 -17.72 1.98 6.01
N THR A 101 -17.93 3.29 5.84
CA THR A 101 -19.09 3.96 6.41
C THR A 101 -20.30 3.33 5.74
N LYS A 102 -20.91 2.33 6.37
CA LYS A 102 -22.26 1.90 6.03
C LYS A 102 -23.14 3.11 6.32
N THR A 103 -23.35 3.97 5.33
CA THR A 103 -24.33 5.04 5.42
C THR A 103 -25.67 4.33 5.51
N HIS A 104 -26.20 4.18 6.72
CA HIS A 104 -27.60 3.84 6.91
C HIS A 104 -28.36 4.94 6.18
N LYS A 105 -29.02 4.60 5.07
CA LYS A 105 -29.96 5.51 4.44
C LYS A 105 -31.08 5.74 5.46
N THR A 106 -30.98 6.80 6.23
CA THR A 106 -32.11 7.32 6.99
C THR A 106 -33.07 7.87 5.95
N ILE A 107 -34.07 7.07 5.61
CA ILE A 107 -35.21 7.50 4.81
C ILE A 107 -35.97 8.47 5.71
N PHE A 108 -35.93 9.76 5.39
CA PHE A 108 -36.90 10.71 5.94
C PHE A 108 -38.20 10.46 5.17
N ALA A 109 -39.18 9.90 5.87
CA ALA A 109 -40.56 9.75 5.42
C ALA A 109 -41.35 11.03 5.69
#